data_AF-A0A7C5Y3W2-F1
#
_entry.id   AF-A0A7C5Y3W2-F1
#
_cell.length_a   1.000
_cell.length_b   1.000
_cell.length_c   1.000
_cell.angle_alpha   90.00
_cell.angle_beta   90.00
_cell.angle_gamma   90.00
#
_symmetry.space_group_name_H-M   'P 1'
#
loop_
_entity.id
_entity.type
_entity.pdbx_description
1 polymer ?
#
loop_
_entity_poly.entity_id
_entity_poly.type
_entity_poly.pdbx_seq_one_letter_code
_entity_poly.pdbx_strand_id
1 'polypeptide(L)'
;MAQHFDVETAAVLNKYDLNPELGERLGGELEDRGVRVLGRVPYDPSLVSCQRRGLTPAECTGPAAEALQDIHRRFQELLGPAPAYVLPVFGAT
;
A
#
# COMPACT_ATOMS: atom_id res chain seq x y z
N MET A 1 6.44 16.58 1.69
CA MET A 1 7.66 15.79 1.43
C MET A 1 7.67 15.22 0.01
N ALA A 2 6.67 14.46 -0.44
CA ALA A 2 6.68 13.89 -1.81
C ALA A 2 6.38 14.88 -2.95
N GLN A 3 5.58 15.93 -2.71
CA GLN A 3 5.13 16.87 -3.76
C GLN A 3 6.26 17.66 -4.46
N HIS A 4 7.44 17.78 -3.86
CA HIS A 4 8.55 18.52 -4.45
C HIS A 4 9.33 17.75 -5.52
N PHE A 5 9.14 16.43 -5.61
CA PHE A 5 9.94 15.55 -6.47
C PHE A 5 9.17 15.02 -7.68
N ASP A 6 7.96 15.51 -7.93
CA ASP A 6 7.06 15.04 -9.00
C ASP A 6 6.89 13.50 -9.01
N VAL A 7 6.81 12.92 -7.81
CA VAL A 7 6.63 11.47 -7.62
C VAL A 7 5.16 11.19 -7.39
N GLU A 8 4.60 10.29 -8.19
CA GLU A 8 3.25 9.80 -8.01
C GLU A 8 3.10 9.22 -6.59
N THR A 9 2.13 9.76 -5.83
CA THR A 9 1.97 9.48 -4.42
C THR A 9 0.59 8.89 -4.14
N ALA A 10 0.57 7.81 -3.37
CA ALA A 10 -0.65 7.19 -2.87
C ALA A 10 -0.49 6.82 -1.40
N ALA A 11 -1.62 6.62 -0.72
CA ALA A 11 -1.67 6.36 0.71
C ALA A 11 -2.44 5.08 1.05
N VAL A 12 -2.12 4.49 2.18
CA VAL A 12 -2.85 3.38 2.80
C VAL A 12 -3.10 3.76 4.25
N LEU A 13 -4.36 3.68 4.70
CA LEU A 13 -4.70 3.95 6.09
C LEU A 13 -4.54 2.66 6.91
N ASN A 14 -3.51 2.60 7.74
CA ASN A 14 -3.23 1.44 8.57
C ASN A 14 -3.93 1.56 9.93
N LYS A 15 -4.57 0.47 10.38
CA LYS A 15 -5.33 0.40 11.65
C LYS A 15 -6.34 1.54 11.79
N TYR A 16 -7.04 1.84 10.70
CA TYR A 16 -7.93 3.00 10.58
C TYR A 16 -9.09 3.00 11.60
N ASP A 17 -9.46 1.80 12.05
CA ASP A 17 -10.55 1.50 12.97
C ASP A 17 -10.17 1.64 14.44
N LEU A 18 -8.89 1.77 14.79
CA LEU A 18 -8.47 2.04 16.19
C LEU A 18 -8.97 3.41 16.67
N ASN A 19 -9.11 4.36 15.74
CA ASN A 19 -9.76 5.64 15.97
C ASN A 19 -10.52 6.02 14.69
N PRO A 20 -11.79 5.62 14.57
CA PRO A 20 -12.56 5.80 13.34
C PRO A 20 -12.68 7.26 12.91
N GLU A 21 -12.81 8.19 13.87
CA GLU A 21 -12.89 9.63 13.59
C GLU A 21 -11.59 10.12 12.95
N LEU A 22 -10.44 9.76 13.53
CA LEU A 22 -9.13 10.10 12.97
C LEU A 22 -8.91 9.42 11.61
N GLY A 23 -9.33 8.16 11.47
CA GLY A 23 -9.22 7.40 10.22
C GLY A 23 -10.03 8.02 9.08
N GLU A 24 -11.24 8.50 9.34
CA GLU A 24 -12.02 9.24 8.34
C GLU A 24 -11.42 10.61 8.04
N ARG A 25 -11.01 11.35 9.08
CA ARG A 25 -10.41 12.68 8.89
C ARG A 25 -9.13 12.62 8.05
N LEU A 26 -8.21 11.71 8.37
CA LEU A 26 -6.96 11.54 7.62
C LEU A 26 -7.21 11.08 6.19
N GLY A 27 -8.22 10.24 5.96
CA GLY A 27 -8.64 9.83 4.63
C GLY A 27 -9.08 11.02 3.77
N GLY A 28 -10.01 11.82 4.29
CA GLY A 28 -10.48 13.04 3.62
C GLY A 28 -9.36 14.04 3.36
N GLU A 29 -8.52 14.32 4.36
CA GLU A 29 -7.38 15.23 4.22
C GLU A 29 -6.37 14.80 3.14
N LEU A 30 -6.19 13.50 2.92
CA LEU A 30 -5.31 12.99 1.86
C LEU A 30 -5.95 13.16 0.48
N GLU A 31 -7.24 12.81 0.36
CA GLU A 31 -7.98 12.95 -0.90
C GLU A 31 -8.11 14.42 -1.33
N ASP A 32 -8.40 15.33 -0.39
CA ASP A 32 -8.45 16.78 -0.62
C ASP A 32 -7.11 17.34 -1.13
N ARG A 33 -6.00 16.67 -0.78
CA ARG A 33 -4.64 17.04 -1.23
C ARG A 33 -4.23 16.33 -2.51
N GLY A 34 -5.15 15.63 -3.17
CA GLY A 34 -4.92 14.87 -4.40
C GLY A 34 -4.15 13.58 -4.20
N VAL A 35 -3.99 13.09 -2.96
CA VAL A 35 -3.32 11.82 -2.68
C VAL A 35 -4.35 10.70 -2.68
N ARG A 36 -4.22 9.77 -3.63
CA ARG A 36 -5.13 8.63 -3.74
C ARG A 36 -4.96 7.70 -2.53
N VAL A 37 -6.06 7.38 -1.85
CA VAL A 37 -6.09 6.33 -0.82
C VAL A 37 -6.36 4.98 -1.50
N LEU A 38 -5.36 4.08 -1.52
CA LEU A 38 -5.48 2.75 -2.16
C LEU A 38 -6.31 1.77 -1.33
N GLY A 39 -6.45 2.01 -0.04
CA GLY A 39 -7.29 1.20 0.84
C GLY A 39 -7.04 1.47 2.32
N ARG A 40 -7.80 0.75 3.14
CA ARG A 40 -7.76 0.83 4.60
C ARG A 40 -7.53 -0.57 5.17
N VAL A 41 -6.59 -0.69 6.09
CA VAL A 41 -6.25 -1.95 6.77
C VAL A 41 -6.81 -1.90 8.18
N PRO A 42 -7.75 -2.77 8.56
CA PRO A 42 -8.27 -2.80 9.93
C PRO A 42 -7.23 -3.33 10.92
N TYR A 43 -7.44 -3.09 12.20
CA TYR A 43 -6.72 -3.77 13.25
C TYR A 43 -7.15 -5.24 13.30
N ASP A 44 -6.17 -6.15 13.22
CA ASP A 44 -6.41 -7.58 13.14
C ASP A 44 -5.44 -8.37 14.03
N PRO A 45 -5.91 -8.95 15.16
CA PRO A 45 -5.09 -9.79 16.02
C PRO A 45 -4.55 -11.05 15.35
N SER A 46 -5.22 -11.55 14.30
CA SER A 46 -4.77 -12.74 13.56
C SER A 46 -3.49 -12.45 12.78
N LEU A 47 -3.38 -11.25 12.20
CA LEU A 47 -2.16 -10.78 11.54
C LEU A 47 -0.99 -10.63 12.52
N VAL A 48 -1.24 -10.12 13.73
CA VAL A 48 -0.22 -10.04 14.79
C VAL A 48 0.28 -11.43 15.17
N SER A 49 -0.64 -12.38 15.32
CA SER A 49 -0.30 -13.77 15.66
C SER A 49 0.51 -14.45 14.56
N CYS A 50 0.16 -14.17 13.30
CA CYS A 50 0.88 -14.65 12.13
C CYS A 50 2.31 -14.09 12.06
N GLN A 51 2.48 -12.77 12.26
CA GLN A 51 3.79 -12.13 12.32
C GLN A 51 4.69 -12.69 13.43
N ARG A 52 4.12 -12.99 14.62
CA ARG A 52 4.86 -13.64 15.72
C ARG A 52 5.40 -15.03 15.37
N ARG A 53 4.80 -15.69 14.37
CA ARG A 53 5.26 -16.97 13.83
C ARG A 53 6.29 -16.81 12.70
N GLY A 54 6.71 -15.58 12.39
CA GLY A 54 7.66 -15.28 11.31
C GLY A 54 7.06 -15.29 9.92
N LEU A 55 5.73 -15.26 9.81
CA LEU A 55 5.01 -15.27 8.52
C LEU A 55 4.76 -13.85 8.02
N THR A 56 4.79 -13.69 6.70
CA THR A 56 4.44 -12.45 6.01
C THR A 56 2.93 -12.29 5.90
N PRO A 57 2.40 -11.05 5.71
CA PRO A 57 0.96 -10.85 5.53
C PRO A 57 0.33 -11.66 4.39
N ALA A 58 1.10 -12.02 3.36
CA ALA A 58 0.64 -12.83 2.23
C ALA A 58 0.39 -14.31 2.63
N GLU A 59 1.00 -14.77 3.71
CA GLU A 59 0.86 -16.14 4.25
C GLU A 59 -0.19 -16.21 5.36
N CYS A 60 -0.79 -15.08 5.72
CA CYS A 60 -1.80 -14.98 6.75
C CYS A 60 -3.22 -15.01 6.17
N THR A 61 -4.19 -15.33 7.02
CA THR A 61 -5.61 -15.15 6.74
C THR A 61 -6.18 -14.11 7.69
N GLY A 62 -7.31 -13.49 7.33
CA GLY A 62 -7.98 -12.49 8.14
C GLY A 62 -8.18 -11.16 7.42
N PRO A 63 -9.01 -10.27 7.98
CA PRO A 63 -9.43 -9.03 7.33
C PRO A 63 -8.28 -8.09 6.96
N ALA A 64 -7.21 -8.04 7.77
CA ALA A 64 -6.05 -7.22 7.41
C ALA A 64 -5.23 -7.82 6.26
N ALA A 65 -5.10 -9.14 6.20
CA ALA A 65 -4.42 -9.83 5.11
C ALA A 65 -5.18 -9.66 3.78
N GLU A 66 -6.51 -9.82 3.82
CA GLU A 66 -7.39 -9.60 2.67
C GLU A 66 -7.32 -8.15 2.17
N ALA A 67 -7.39 -7.17 3.08
CA ALA A 67 -7.25 -5.76 2.72
C ALA A 67 -5.89 -5.46 2.07
N LEU A 68 -4.81 -6.05 2.57
CA LEU A 68 -3.47 -5.89 2.01
C LEU A 68 -3.34 -6.50 0.60
N GLN A 69 -3.98 -7.64 0.34
CA GLN A 69 -4.03 -8.24 -0.99
C GLN A 69 -4.78 -7.35 -1.99
N ASP A 70 -5.91 -6.79 -1.58
CA ASP A 70 -6.68 -5.84 -2.40
C ASP A 70 -5.90 -4.54 -2.69
N ILE A 71 -5.22 -4.00 -1.67
CA ILE A 71 -4.33 -2.85 -1.80
C ILE A 71 -3.19 -3.16 -2.76
N HIS A 72 -2.58 -4.35 -2.65
CA HIS A 72 -1.51 -4.77 -3.55
C HIS A 72 -1.98 -4.79 -5.00
N ARG A 73 -3.18 -5.33 -5.28
CA ARG A 73 -3.76 -5.32 -6.64
C ARG A 73 -3.91 -3.89 -7.17
N ARG A 74 -4.51 -2.97 -6.40
CA ARG A 74 -4.66 -1.55 -6.79
C ARG A 74 -3.32 -0.84 -6.96
N PHE A 75 -2.31 -1.22 -6.16
CA PHE A 75 -0.96 -0.70 -6.29
C PHE A 75 -0.30 -1.15 -7.59
N GLN A 76 -0.48 -2.40 -8.01
CA GLN A 76 -0.01 -2.88 -9.32
C GLN A 76 -0.69 -2.14 -10.48
N GLU A 77 -1.99 -1.87 -10.37
CA GLU A 77 -2.72 -1.06 -11.35
C GLU A 77 -2.17 0.38 -11.44
N LEU A 78 -1.75 0.95 -10.30
CA LEU A 78 -1.15 2.28 -10.23
C LEU A 78 0.24 2.32 -10.90
N LEU A 79 1.08 1.31 -10.67
CA LEU A 79 2.42 1.25 -11.27
C LEU A 79 2.39 1.09 -12.79
N GLY A 80 1.30 0.55 -13.34
CA GLY A 80 1.21 0.19 -14.74
C GLY A 80 2.18 -0.96 -15.10
N PRO A 81 2.32 -1.30 -16.39
CA PRO A 81 3.30 -2.29 -16.81
C PRO A 81 4.72 -1.81 -16.48
N ALA A 82 5.57 -2.72 -16.00
CA ALA A 82 6.98 -2.43 -15.82
C ALA A 82 7.55 -1.85 -17.13
N PRO A 83 8.32 -0.75 -17.09
CA PRO A 83 8.94 -0.22 -18.29
C PRO A 83 9.78 -1.34 -18.92
N ALA A 84 9.70 -1.46 -20.26
CA ALA A 84 10.54 -2.40 -20.99
C ALA A 84 12.00 -2.03 -20.72
N TYR A 85 12.64 -2.76 -19.81
CA TYR A 85 14.04 -2.55 -19.49
C TYR A 85 14.87 -3.09 -20.66
N VAL A 86 15.24 -2.20 -21.58
CA VAL A 86 16.25 -2.53 -22.59
C VAL A 86 17.58 -2.54 -21.85
N LEU A 87 18.08 -3.75 -21.52
CA LEU A 87 19.44 -3.92 -21.05
C LEU A 87 20.36 -3.20 -22.03
N PRO A 88 21.18 -2.22 -21.60
CA PRO A 88 22.20 -1.67 -22.47
C PRO A 88 23.11 -2.83 -22.87
N VAL A 89 23.13 -3.14 -24.17
CA VAL A 89 24.14 -4.00 -24.76
C VAL A 89 25.44 -3.21 -24.64
N PHE A 90 26.15 -3.37 -23.53
CA PHE A 90 27.51 -2.88 -23.43
C PHE A 90 28.33 -3.69 -24.44
N GLY A 91 28.66 -3.02 -25.55
CA GLY A 91 29.39 -3.59 -26.66
C GLY A 91 30.66 -4.27 -26.17
N ALA A 92 30.75 -5.57 -26.41
CA ALA A 92 32.03 -6.27 -26.43
C ALA A 92 32.86 -5.62 -27.54
N THR A 93 33.85 -4.84 -27.13
CA THR A 93 34.97 -4.39 -27.98
C THR A 93 36.17 -5.25 -27.65
#